data_AF-A0A0D1ENF7-F1
#
_entry.id   AF-A0A0D1ENF7-F1
#
_cell.length_a   1.000
_cell.length_b   1.000
_cell.length_c   1.000
_cell.angle_alpha   90.00
_cell.angle_beta   90.00
_cell.angle_gamma   90.00
#
_symmetry.space_group_name_H-M   'P 1'
#
loop_
_entity.id
_entity.type
_entity.pdbx_description
1 polymer ?
#
loop_
_entity_poly.entity_id
_entity_poly.type
_entity_poly.pdbx_seq_one_letter_code
_entity_poly.pdbx_strand_id
1 'polypeptide(L)' 'MSVEFLLPALAFFTLLAVVGFGIWSQEQVHKRMDDPNARKSTLAADKDSHGTPADV' A
#
# COMPACT_ATOMS: atom_id res chain seq x y z
N MET A 1 -17.86 30.66 -0.08
CA MET A 1 -16.63 30.24 0.61
C MET A 1 -15.46 30.98 0.00
N SER A 2 -14.52 31.46 0.81
CA SER A 2 -13.36 32.22 0.34
C SER A 2 -12.16 31.31 0.08
N VAL A 3 -11.20 31.78 -0.72
CA VAL A 3 -10.01 31.01 -1.11
C VAL A 3 -9.14 30.70 0.11
N GLU A 4 -9.06 31.63 1.06
CA GLU A 4 -8.28 31.47 2.30
C GLU A 4 -8.77 30.30 3.16
N PHE A 5 -10.04 29.91 3.03
CA PHE A 5 -10.60 28.74 3.70
C PHE A 5 -10.50 27.46 2.85
N LEU A 6 -10.75 27.58 1.54
CA LEU A 6 -10.77 26.42 0.64
C LEU A 6 -9.37 25.79 0.46
N LEU A 7 -8.34 26.63 0.33
CA LEU A 7 -6.97 26.17 0.10
C LEU A 7 -6.44 25.26 1.22
N PRO A 8 -6.46 25.67 2.52
CA PRO A 8 -5.99 24.81 3.59
C PRO A 8 -6.85 23.57 3.77
N ALA A 9 -8.17 23.67 3.61
CA ALA A 9 -9.06 22.52 3.67
C ALA A 9 -8.67 21.47 2.63
N LEU A 10 -8.46 21.89 1.38
CA LEU A 10 -8.04 20.98 0.30
C LEU A 10 -6.66 20.36 0.58
N ALA A 11 -5.72 21.14 1.11
CA ALA A 11 -4.41 20.63 1.49
C ALA A 11 -4.49 19.53 2.55
N PHE A 12 -5.28 19.74 3.61
CA PHE A 12 -5.48 18.74 4.66
C PHE A 12 -6.22 17.50 4.16
N PHE A 13 -7.24 17.66 3.32
CA PHE A 13 -7.93 16.52 2.69
C PHE A 13 -6.98 15.72 1.79
N THR A 14 -6.14 16.39 1.02
CA THR A 14 -5.16 15.73 0.15
C THR A 14 -4.15 14.95 0.99
N LEU A 15 -3.62 15.56 2.05
CA LEU A 15 -2.71 14.88 2.97
C LEU A 15 -3.37 13.65 3.61
N LEU A 16 -4.62 13.80 4.10
CA LEU A 16 -5.38 12.71 4.69
C LEU A 16 -5.63 11.58 3.69
N ALA A 17 -5.94 11.91 2.43
CA ALA A 17 -6.13 10.92 1.37
C ALA A 17 -4.85 10.12 1.10
N VAL A 18 -3.68 10.78 1.04
CA VAL A 18 -2.38 10.10 0.86
C VAL A 18 -2.06 9.19 2.04
N VAL A 19 -2.28 9.66 3.28
CA VAL A 19 -2.07 8.85 4.48
C VAL A 19 -2.99 7.63 4.49
N GLY A 20 -4.28 7.84 4.21
CA GLY A 20 -5.26 6.75 4.13
C GLY A 20 -4.91 5.72 3.05
N PHE A 21 -4.47 6.18 1.87
CA PHE A 21 -3.98 5.31 0.81
C PHE A 21 -2.75 4.51 1.23
N GLY A 22 -1.81 5.13 1.95
CA GLY A 22 -0.63 4.45 2.50
C GLY A 22 -1.00 3.34 3.47
N ILE A 23 -1.90 3.61 4.41
CA ILE A 23 -2.38 2.63 5.39
C ILE A 23 -3.08 1.46 4.68
N TRP A 24 -4.00 1.75 3.76
CA TRP A 24 -4.70 0.70 3.00
C TRP A 24 -3.72 -0.15 2.17
N SER A 25 -2.75 0.49 1.52
CA SER A 25 -1.72 -0.23 0.74
C SER A 25 -0.89 -1.14 1.63
N GLN A 26 -0.50 -0.67 2.82
CA GLN A 26 0.24 -1.48 3.80
C GLN A 26 -0.59 -2.69 4.25
N GLU A 27 -1.88 -2.50 4.54
CA GLU A 27 -2.77 -3.61 4.92
C GLU A 27 -2.87 -4.66 3.81
N GLN A 28 -2.94 -4.25 2.54
CA GLN A 28 -2.92 -5.18 1.41
C GLN A 28 -1.59 -5.95 1.30
N VAL A 29 -0.46 -5.29 1.57
CA VAL A 29 0.86 -5.94 1.58
C VAL A 29 0.92 -7.01 2.68
N HIS A 30 0.48 -6.69 3.90
CA HIS A 30 0.45 -7.67 5.00
C HIS A 30 -0.47 -8.85 4.66
N LYS A 31 -1.67 -8.60 4.12
CA LYS A 31 -2.58 -9.68 3.68
C LYS A 31 -1.94 -10.59 2.64
N ARG A 32 -1.16 -10.04 1.70
CA ARG A 32 -0.43 -10.83 0.70
C ARG A 32 0.77 -11.57 1.28
N MET A 33 1.39 -11.04 2.33
CA MET A 33 2.50 -11.70 3.02
C MET A 33 2.01 -12.96 3.74
N ASP A 34 0.84 -12.87 4.40
CA ASP A 34 0.23 -13.98 5.13
C ASP A 34 -0.51 -14.99 4.22
N ASP A 35 -0.75 -14.65 2.95
CA ASP A 35 -1.38 -15.56 1.99
C ASP A 35 -0.38 -16.64 1.52
N PRO A 36 -0.63 -17.93 1.81
CA PRO A 36 0.27 -19.01 1.41
C PRO A 36 0.25 -19.28 -0.10
N ASN A 37 -0.78 -18.82 -0.82
CA ASN A 37 -0.91 -19.01 -2.27
C ASN A 37 -0.46 -17.78 -3.07
N ALA A 38 -0.10 -16.68 -2.40
CA ALA A 38 0.37 -15.48 -3.07
C ALA A 38 1.71 -15.74 -3.76
N ARG A 39 1.86 -15.23 -4.99
CA ARG A 39 3.12 -15.28 -5.72
C ARG A 39 4.10 -14.29 -5.07
N LYS A 40 5.12 -14.78 -4.37
CA LYS A 40 6.08 -13.95 -3.61
C LYS A 40 7.33 -13.60 -4.43
N SER A 41 7.96 -12.47 -4.09
CA SER A 41 9.21 -12.01 -4.72
C SER A 41 10.35 -12.98 -4.44
N THR A 42 11.31 -13.10 -5.37
CA THR A 42 12.54 -13.90 -5.20
C THR A 42 13.35 -13.55 -3.95
N LEU A 43 13.22 -12.32 -3.45
CA LEU A 43 13.94 -11.80 -2.29
C LEU A 43 13.15 -11.93 -0.97
N ALA A 44 11.90 -12.41 -1.01
CA ALA A 44 11.09 -12.57 0.19
C ALA A 44 11.59 -13.77 1.01
N ALA A 45 11.78 -13.57 2.32
CA ALA A 45 12.34 -14.59 3.21
C ALA A 45 11.47 -15.85 3.35
N ASP A 46 10.18 -15.71 3.10
CA ASP A 46 9.13 -16.73 3.20
C ASP A 46 8.74 -17.31 1.84
N LYS A 47 9.52 -17.03 0.79
CA LYS A 47 9.27 -17.58 -0.54
C LYS A 47 9.58 -19.08 -0.59
N ASP A 48 8.66 -19.84 -1.19
CA ASP A 48 8.90 -21.23 -1.59
C ASP A 48 10.01 -21.32 -2.66
N SER A 49 11.01 -22.16 -2.40
CA SER A 49 12.13 -22.43 -3.31
C SER A 49 11.71 -23.07 -4.62
N HIS A 50 10.52 -23.69 -4.67
CA HIS A 50 9.94 -24.29 -5.87
C HIS A 50 8.79 -23.46 -6.48
N GLY A 51 8.42 -22.34 -5.86
CA GLY A 51 7.35 -21.45 -6.31
C GLY A 51 7.76 -20.54 -7.48
N THR A 52 6.84 -20.28 -8.41
CA THR A 52 7.06 -19.32 -9.51
C THR A 52 7.23 -17.91 -8.92
N PRO A 53 8.32 -17.18 -9.23
CA PRO A 53 8.52 -15.84 -8.70
C PRO A 53 7.44 -14.86 -9.12
N ALA A 54 7.09 -13.93 -8.23
CA ALA A 54 6.58 -12.64 -8.68
C ALA A 54 7.77 -11.87 -9.27
N ASP A 55 7.77 -11.78 -10.60
CA ASP A 55 8.73 -11.01 -11.38
C ASP A 55 8.70 -9.53 -10.95
N VAL A 56 9.86 -8.88 -11.01
CA VAL A 56 10.12 -7.51 -10.55
C VAL A 56 9.49 -6.45 -11.45
#